data_AF-H9WJB3-F1
#
_entry.id   AF-H9WJB3-F1
#
_cell.length_a   1.000
_cell.length_b   1.000
_cell.length_c   1.000
_cell.angle_alpha   90.00
_cell.angle_beta   90.00
_cell.angle_gamma   90.00
#
_symmetry.space_group_name_H-M   'P 1'
#
loop_
_entity.id
_entity.type
_entity.pdbx_description
1 polymer ?
#
loop_
_entity_poly.entity_id
_entity_poly.type
_entity_poly.pdbx_seq_one_letter_code
_entity_poly.pdbx_strand_id
1 'polypeptide(L)'
;RFVPRAVLMDLEPGTMDSVRTGPYGQVFRPDNFVFGQSGAGNNWAKGHYTEGAELIDSVLDVVRKEAENCDCLQGFQVCHSLGGGTGSGMGTLLISKIREEYPDRMMLTFSVFPSPKVSDTVVEPYNATLSVHQLVENADECMVLDNEALYDICFRTLKL
;
A
#
# COMPACT_ATOMS: atom_id res chain seq x y z
N ARG A 1 -4.28 25.78 7.07
CA ARG A 1 -5.04 24.69 6.43
C ARG A 1 -4.30 23.41 6.76
N PHE A 2 -4.95 22.45 7.43
CA PHE A 2 -4.33 21.16 7.77
C PHE A 2 -4.37 20.25 6.56
N VAL A 3 -3.25 19.56 6.30
CA VAL A 3 -3.07 18.67 5.16
C VAL A 3 -2.60 17.32 5.71
N PRO A 4 -3.19 16.19 5.30
CA PRO A 4 -2.72 14.86 5.67
C PRO A 4 -1.31 14.61 5.14
N ARG A 5 -0.44 14.08 6.00
CA ARG A 5 0.87 13.55 5.61
C ARG A 5 0.69 12.14 5.07
N ALA A 6 0.17 12.05 3.85
CA ALA A 6 -0.09 10.79 3.17
C ALA A 6 0.50 10.86 1.76
N VAL A 7 1.06 9.74 1.31
CA VAL A 7 1.48 9.51 -0.06
C VAL A 7 0.56 8.45 -0.64
N LEU A 8 -0.13 8.80 -1.72
CA LEU A 8 -1.07 7.91 -2.40
C LEU A 8 -0.39 7.44 -3.68
N MET A 9 -0.21 6.13 -3.80
CA MET A 9 0.43 5.53 -4.96
C MET A 9 -0.40 4.40 -5.55
N ASP A 10 -0.39 4.30 -6.87
CA ASP A 10 -0.97 3.18 -7.62
C ASP A 10 -0.28 3.06 -8.98
N LEU A 11 -0.30 1.88 -9.57
CA LEU A 11 0.23 1.66 -10.92
C LEU A 11 -0.76 2.07 -12.02
N GLU A 12 -2.01 2.36 -11.64
CA GLU A 12 -3.08 2.82 -12.52
C GLU A 12 -3.69 4.14 -12.02
N PRO A 13 -4.16 5.03 -12.92
CA PRO A 13 -4.71 6.34 -12.52
C PRO A 13 -6.13 6.27 -11.93
N GLY A 14 -6.90 5.21 -12.19
CA GLY A 14 -8.34 5.20 -11.96
C GLY A 14 -8.77 5.36 -10.49
N THR A 15 -8.01 4.78 -9.56
CA THR A 15 -8.26 4.90 -8.11
C THR A 15 -7.98 6.33 -7.63
N MET A 16 -6.91 6.95 -8.14
CA MET A 16 -6.51 8.32 -7.76
C MET A 16 -7.53 9.36 -8.23
N ASP A 17 -8.06 9.23 -9.45
CA ASP A 17 -9.10 10.13 -9.96
C ASP A 17 -10.37 10.07 -9.11
N SER A 18 -10.72 8.88 -8.63
CA SER A 18 -11.86 8.67 -7.72
C SER A 18 -11.64 9.38 -6.37
N VAL A 19 -10.42 9.32 -5.82
CA VAL A 19 -10.08 10.03 -4.58
C VAL A 19 -10.11 11.55 -4.77
N ARG A 20 -9.58 12.05 -5.89
CA ARG A 20 -9.52 13.49 -6.20
C ARG A 20 -10.90 14.11 -6.42
N THR A 21 -11.81 13.36 -7.05
CA THR A 21 -13.20 13.78 -7.28
C THR A 21 -14.11 13.57 -6.07
N GLY A 22 -13.66 12.78 -5.08
CA GLY A 22 -14.38 12.53 -3.84
C GLY A 22 -14.50 13.77 -2.93
N PRO A 23 -15.36 13.70 -1.89
CA PRO A 23 -15.66 14.83 -1.01
C PRO A 23 -14.43 15.38 -0.26
N TYR A 24 -13.41 14.54 -0.06
CA TYR A 24 -12.17 14.89 0.65
C TYR A 24 -10.96 15.06 -0.28
N GLY A 25 -11.12 15.02 -1.61
CA GLY A 25 -10.01 15.07 -2.55
C GLY A 25 -9.16 16.34 -2.43
N GLN A 26 -9.77 17.48 -2.09
CA GLN A 26 -9.08 18.77 -1.92
C GLN A 26 -8.30 18.92 -0.60
N VAL A 27 -8.35 17.91 0.26
CA VAL A 27 -7.64 17.90 1.55
C VAL A 27 -6.20 17.42 1.36
N PHE A 28 -5.96 16.54 0.39
CA PHE A 28 -4.64 16.01 0.05
C PHE A 28 -3.84 16.99 -0.83
N ARG A 29 -2.52 16.97 -0.69
CA ARG A 29 -1.62 17.69 -1.60
C ARG A 29 -1.64 17.00 -2.96
N PRO A 30 -1.84 17.74 -4.08
CA PRO A 30 -1.76 17.17 -5.42
C PRO A 30 -0.42 16.48 -5.70
N ASP A 31 0.68 17.00 -5.14
CA ASP A 31 2.03 16.47 -5.32
C ASP A 31 2.24 15.10 -4.64
N ASN A 32 1.34 14.70 -3.73
CA ASN A 32 1.44 13.44 -3.00
C ASN A 32 0.73 12.27 -3.71
N PHE A 33 0.12 12.53 -4.88
CA PHE A 33 -0.45 11.50 -5.74
C PHE A 33 0.59 11.08 -6.78
N VAL A 34 1.04 9.84 -6.70
CA VAL A 34 2.02 9.26 -7.64
C VAL A 34 1.37 8.07 -8.34
N PHE A 35 1.24 8.11 -9.66
CA PHE A 35 0.59 7.01 -10.37
C PHE A 35 1.26 6.65 -11.70
N GLY A 36 1.21 5.36 -12.01
CA GLY A 36 1.67 4.79 -13.28
C GLY A 36 0.61 4.90 -14.38
N GLN A 37 0.96 4.36 -15.54
CA GLN A 37 0.05 4.20 -16.69
C GLN A 37 -0.25 2.73 -17.00
N SER A 38 0.33 1.80 -16.24
CA SER A 38 0.38 0.38 -16.54
C SER A 38 0.23 -0.40 -15.24
N GLY A 39 -0.85 -1.16 -15.10
CA GLY A 39 -1.14 -1.94 -13.91
C GLY A 39 -0.31 -3.23 -13.78
N ALA A 40 -0.15 -3.70 -12.55
CA ALA A 40 0.52 -4.98 -12.29
C ALA A 40 -0.28 -6.21 -12.78
N GLY A 41 -1.58 -6.07 -13.08
CA GLY A 41 -2.42 -7.17 -13.58
C GLY A 41 -2.46 -8.37 -12.63
N ASN A 42 -2.59 -8.13 -11.32
CA ASN A 42 -2.58 -9.16 -10.27
C ASN A 42 -1.32 -10.03 -10.22
N ASN A 43 -0.19 -9.53 -10.71
CA ASN A 43 1.09 -10.23 -10.67
C ASN A 43 2.09 -9.51 -9.76
N TRP A 44 2.48 -10.16 -8.65
CA TRP A 44 3.48 -9.64 -7.72
C TRP A 44 4.82 -9.32 -8.41
N ALA A 45 5.29 -10.18 -9.32
CA ALA A 45 6.59 -9.99 -9.97
C ALA A 45 6.60 -8.74 -10.87
N LYS A 46 5.48 -8.42 -11.52
CA LYS A 46 5.36 -7.17 -12.27
C LYS A 46 5.38 -5.96 -11.34
N GLY A 47 4.63 -6.03 -10.25
CA GLY A 47 4.61 -4.97 -9.25
C GLY A 47 5.97 -4.76 -8.56
N HIS A 48 6.76 -5.82 -8.38
CA HIS A 48 8.02 -5.76 -7.63
C HIS A 48 9.25 -5.50 -8.50
N TYR A 49 9.34 -6.13 -9.68
CA TYR A 49 10.56 -6.10 -10.50
C TYR A 49 10.46 -5.27 -11.77
N THR A 50 9.26 -4.97 -12.28
CA THR A 50 9.10 -4.22 -13.54
C THR A 50 8.37 -2.90 -13.34
N GLU A 51 7.05 -2.90 -13.35
CA GLU A 51 6.22 -1.68 -13.35
C GLU A 51 6.43 -0.85 -12.07
N GLY A 52 6.47 -1.52 -10.91
CA GLY A 52 6.71 -0.80 -9.65
C GLY A 52 8.14 -0.31 -9.49
N ALA A 53 9.12 -0.99 -10.09
CA ALA A 53 10.50 -0.54 -10.07
C ALA A 53 10.72 0.74 -10.90
N GLU A 54 9.92 0.96 -11.96
CA GLU A 54 9.96 2.21 -12.71
C GLU A 54 9.35 3.39 -11.92
N LEU A 55 8.33 3.13 -11.08
CA LEU A 55 7.62 4.18 -10.34
C LEU A 55 8.22 4.47 -8.96
N ILE A 56 8.99 3.53 -8.38
CA ILE A 56 9.40 3.60 -6.97
C ILE A 56 10.24 4.82 -6.64
N ASP A 57 11.16 5.24 -7.51
CA ASP A 57 12.04 6.38 -7.28
C ASP A 57 11.22 7.68 -7.11
N SER A 58 10.17 7.84 -7.91
CA SER A 58 9.25 8.98 -7.81
C SER A 58 8.48 8.98 -6.49
N VAL A 59 8.07 7.80 -6.02
CA VAL A 59 7.40 7.67 -4.72
C VAL A 59 8.36 7.98 -3.58
N LEU A 60 9.59 7.46 -3.61
CA LEU A 60 10.61 7.70 -2.59
C LEU A 60 10.96 9.18 -2.48
N ASP A 61 11.06 9.91 -3.59
CA ASP A 61 11.30 11.35 -3.57
C ASP A 61 10.18 12.13 -2.86
N VAL A 62 8.92 11.71 -3.02
CA VAL A 62 7.79 12.31 -2.29
C VAL A 62 7.84 11.94 -0.81
N VAL A 63 8.15 10.68 -0.49
CA VAL A 63 8.32 10.21 0.90
C VAL A 63 9.42 10.98 1.61
N ARG A 64 10.57 11.20 0.96
CA ARG A 64 11.69 12.00 1.49
C ARG A 64 11.26 13.42 1.78
N LYS A 65 10.57 14.10 0.86
CA LYS A 65 10.04 15.45 1.07
C LYS A 65 9.08 15.51 2.27
N GLU A 66 8.21 14.52 2.44
CA GLU A 66 7.30 14.48 3.59
C GLU A 66 8.03 14.16 4.91
N ALA A 67 9.07 13.32 4.86
CA ALA A 67 9.92 13.02 6.01
C ALA A 67 10.75 14.23 6.45
N GLU A 68 11.35 14.98 5.52
CA GLU A 68 12.11 16.22 5.80
C GLU A 68 11.22 17.33 6.36
N ASN A 69 9.94 17.35 5.98
CA ASN A 69 8.94 18.27 6.53
C ASN A 69 8.48 17.90 7.96
N CYS A 70 9.09 16.91 8.60
CA CYS A 70 8.82 16.51 9.98
C CYS A 70 10.04 16.80 10.85
N ASP A 71 9.83 17.43 12.03
CA ASP A 71 10.93 17.70 12.97
C ASP A 71 11.56 16.41 13.51
N CYS A 72 10.72 15.40 13.79
CA CYS A 72 11.15 14.08 14.23
C CYS A 72 10.16 13.01 13.76
N LEU A 73 10.52 12.31 12.68
CA LEU A 73 9.72 11.21 12.15
C LEU A 73 9.78 9.99 13.07
N GLN A 74 8.63 9.48 13.50
CA GLN A 74 8.57 8.28 14.35
C GLN A 74 8.61 6.97 13.55
N GLY A 75 7.92 6.95 12.42
CA GLY A 75 7.76 5.75 11.62
C GLY A 75 6.82 5.95 10.44
N PHE A 76 6.59 4.87 9.72
CA PHE A 76 5.73 4.81 8.55
C PHE A 76 4.57 3.85 8.78
N GLN A 77 3.42 4.21 8.23
CA GLN A 77 2.25 3.35 8.16
C GLN A 77 1.98 3.03 6.68
N VAL A 78 1.98 1.74 6.34
CA VAL A 78 1.76 1.29 4.96
C VAL A 78 0.47 0.49 4.89
N CYS A 79 -0.51 0.97 4.13
CA CYS A 79 -1.77 0.26 3.89
C CYS A 79 -1.71 -0.40 2.51
N HIS A 80 -1.80 -1.72 2.45
CA HIS A 80 -1.71 -2.44 1.18
C HIS A 80 -2.44 -3.80 1.22
N SER A 81 -2.79 -4.31 0.04
CA SER A 81 -3.36 -5.65 -0.13
C SER A 81 -2.28 -6.66 -0.48
N LEU A 82 -2.31 -7.86 0.10
CA LEU A 82 -1.40 -8.94 -0.28
C LEU A 82 -1.91 -9.76 -1.49
N GLY A 83 -3.20 -9.68 -1.80
CA GLY A 83 -3.81 -10.42 -2.92
C GLY A 83 -3.55 -9.81 -4.29
N GLY A 84 -3.62 -8.48 -4.42
CA GLY A 84 -3.46 -7.77 -5.71
C GLY A 84 -2.00 -7.54 -6.10
N GLY A 85 -1.71 -7.31 -7.38
CA GLY A 85 -0.32 -7.20 -7.89
C GLY A 85 0.42 -5.93 -7.45
N THR A 86 -0.27 -4.79 -7.45
CA THR A 86 0.32 -3.49 -7.06
C THR A 86 0.56 -3.43 -5.56
N GLY A 87 -0.48 -3.67 -4.76
CA GLY A 87 -0.37 -3.62 -3.30
C GLY A 87 0.62 -4.63 -2.73
N SER A 88 0.69 -5.81 -3.34
CA SER A 88 1.63 -6.87 -2.94
C SER A 88 3.05 -6.53 -3.41
N GLY A 89 3.29 -6.46 -4.72
CA GLY A 89 4.61 -6.31 -5.32
C GLY A 89 5.25 -4.94 -5.09
N MET A 90 4.57 -3.87 -5.48
CA MET A 90 5.08 -2.49 -5.32
C MET A 90 5.08 -2.09 -3.84
N GLY A 91 4.07 -2.51 -3.07
CA GLY A 91 4.02 -2.26 -1.63
C GLY A 91 5.21 -2.88 -0.88
N THR A 92 5.56 -4.14 -1.17
CA THR A 92 6.71 -4.78 -0.53
C THR A 92 8.04 -4.20 -1.00
N LEU A 93 8.13 -3.77 -2.27
CA LEU A 93 9.30 -3.05 -2.77
C LEU A 93 9.53 -1.74 -2.00
N LEU A 94 8.45 -0.96 -1.80
CA LEU A 94 8.51 0.30 -1.05
C LEU A 94 8.96 0.09 0.40
N ILE A 95 8.40 -0.92 1.07
CA ILE A 95 8.74 -1.27 2.45
C ILE A 95 10.25 -1.58 2.56
N SER A 96 10.79 -2.39 1.64
CA SER A 96 12.23 -2.70 1.61
C SER A 96 13.08 -1.44 1.40
N LYS A 97 12.71 -0.57 0.46
CA LYS A 97 13.45 0.68 0.18
C LYS A 97 13.39 1.68 1.33
N ILE A 98 12.24 1.84 1.98
CA ILE A 98 12.11 2.68 3.17
C ILE A 98 12.99 2.14 4.30
N ARG A 99 13.05 0.81 4.47
CA ARG A 99 13.90 0.19 5.50
C ARG A 99 15.39 0.42 5.24
N GLU A 100 15.81 0.44 3.97
CA GLU A 100 17.18 0.79 3.58
C GLU A 100 17.54 2.24 3.94
N GLU A 101 16.64 3.21 3.68
CA GLU A 101 16.91 4.64 3.94
C GLU A 101 16.68 5.07 5.40
N TYR A 102 15.72 4.43 6.07
CA TYR A 102 15.26 4.79 7.40
C TYR A 102 15.28 3.58 8.36
N PRO A 103 16.44 2.95 8.60
CA PRO A 103 16.53 1.68 9.32
C PRO A 103 16.03 1.77 10.77
N ASP A 104 16.25 2.90 11.43
CA ASP A 104 15.88 3.13 12.85
C ASP A 104 14.42 3.58 13.05
N ARG A 105 13.61 3.62 11.98
CA ARG A 105 12.21 4.07 12.04
C ARG A 105 11.26 2.88 12.09
N MET A 106 10.20 3.02 12.87
CA MET A 106 9.18 1.98 12.99
C MET A 106 8.42 1.82 11.67
N MET A 107 8.20 0.58 11.25
CA MET A 107 7.42 0.24 10.08
C MET A 107 6.21 -0.61 10.45
N LEU A 108 5.03 0.01 10.41
CA LEU A 108 3.74 -0.63 10.66
C LEU A 108 3.02 -0.85 9.33
N THR A 109 2.56 -2.07 9.09
CA THR A 109 1.76 -2.40 7.91
C THR A 109 0.33 -2.74 8.29
N PHE A 110 -0.63 -2.22 7.53
CA PHE A 110 -2.02 -2.65 7.53
C PHE A 110 -2.25 -3.45 6.26
N SER A 111 -2.29 -4.76 6.43
CA SER A 111 -2.14 -5.73 5.37
C SER A 111 -3.45 -6.49 5.21
N VAL A 112 -4.13 -6.29 4.07
CA VAL A 112 -5.34 -7.06 3.75
C VAL A 112 -4.93 -8.41 3.20
N PHE A 113 -5.21 -9.46 3.95
CA PHE A 113 -4.92 -10.84 3.59
C PHE A 113 -6.03 -11.41 2.70
N PRO A 114 -5.67 -12.33 1.79
CA PRO A 114 -6.64 -12.98 0.93
C PRO A 114 -7.55 -13.92 1.74
N SER A 115 -8.83 -13.96 1.37
CA SER A 115 -9.85 -14.79 2.05
C SER A 115 -10.47 -15.77 1.04
N PRO A 116 -10.62 -17.07 1.35
CA PRO A 116 -11.06 -18.08 0.39
C PRO A 116 -12.41 -17.81 -0.27
N LYS A 117 -13.33 -17.15 0.44
CA LYS A 117 -14.71 -16.91 -0.03
C LYS A 117 -14.91 -15.58 -0.76
N VAL A 118 -13.98 -14.64 -0.58
CA VAL A 118 -14.08 -13.25 -1.07
C VAL A 118 -12.94 -12.92 -2.05
N SER A 119 -12.13 -13.93 -2.39
CA SER A 119 -11.02 -13.80 -3.31
C SER A 119 -11.52 -13.61 -4.74
N ASP A 120 -11.15 -12.50 -5.36
CA ASP A 120 -11.50 -12.19 -6.75
C ASP A 120 -10.45 -12.73 -7.74
N THR A 121 -9.28 -13.17 -7.26
CA THR A 121 -8.18 -13.57 -8.14
C THR A 121 -7.58 -14.93 -7.77
N VAL A 122 -7.36 -15.78 -8.77
CA VAL A 122 -6.86 -17.15 -8.57
C VAL A 122 -5.40 -17.17 -8.06
N VAL A 123 -4.67 -16.07 -8.27
CA VAL A 123 -3.24 -15.95 -7.96
C VAL A 123 -2.94 -15.29 -6.62
N GLU A 124 -3.95 -14.94 -5.81
CA GLU A 124 -3.72 -14.33 -4.49
C GLU A 124 -2.82 -15.16 -3.57
N PRO A 125 -2.92 -16.50 -3.51
CA PRO A 125 -2.03 -17.28 -2.66
C PRO A 125 -0.55 -17.11 -3.05
N TYR A 126 -0.26 -16.96 -4.35
CA TYR A 126 1.10 -16.71 -4.84
C TYR A 126 1.59 -15.32 -4.42
N ASN A 127 0.77 -14.29 -4.67
CA ASN A 127 1.11 -12.90 -4.32
C ASN A 127 1.31 -12.72 -2.81
N ALA A 128 0.44 -13.34 -2.00
CA ALA A 128 0.54 -13.28 -0.55
C ALA A 128 1.79 -14.01 -0.04
N THR A 129 2.10 -15.20 -0.55
CA THR A 129 3.30 -15.94 -0.14
C THR A 129 4.58 -15.14 -0.40
N LEU A 130 4.71 -14.55 -1.59
CA LEU A 130 5.87 -13.74 -1.96
C LEU A 130 5.95 -12.45 -1.14
N SER A 131 4.80 -11.85 -0.82
CA SER A 131 4.75 -10.63 -0.03
C SER A 131 5.08 -10.85 1.43
N VAL A 132 4.57 -11.93 2.03
CA VAL A 132 4.85 -12.28 3.42
C VAL A 132 6.35 -12.47 3.63
N HIS A 133 7.06 -13.09 2.68
CA HIS A 133 8.51 -13.23 2.77
C HIS A 133 9.21 -11.87 2.94
N GLN A 134 8.82 -10.86 2.17
CA GLN A 134 9.37 -9.50 2.27
C GLN A 134 8.92 -8.78 3.55
N LEU A 135 7.67 -8.98 3.98
CA LEU A 135 7.15 -8.36 5.20
C LEU A 135 7.83 -8.88 6.46
N VAL A 136 8.14 -10.18 6.53
CA VAL A 136 8.81 -10.80 7.68
C VAL A 136 10.18 -10.18 7.95
N GLU A 137 10.88 -9.77 6.89
CA GLU A 137 12.22 -9.17 7.02
C GLU A 137 12.18 -7.66 7.26
N ASN A 138 11.18 -6.96 6.71
CA ASN A 138 11.21 -5.50 6.63
C ASN A 138 10.15 -4.79 7.50
N ALA A 139 9.09 -5.44 7.97
CA ALA A 139 8.07 -4.81 8.81
C ALA A 139 8.31 -5.12 10.31
N ASP A 140 8.13 -4.12 11.17
CA ASP A 140 8.23 -4.32 12.63
C ASP A 140 6.93 -4.88 13.20
N GLU A 141 5.80 -4.44 12.64
CA GLU A 141 4.46 -4.89 13.03
C GLU A 141 3.55 -4.95 11.80
N CYS A 142 2.77 -6.02 11.72
CA CYS A 142 1.82 -6.24 10.62
C CYS A 142 0.44 -6.52 11.19
N MET A 143 -0.48 -5.58 10.96
CA MET A 143 -1.90 -5.70 11.27
C MET A 143 -2.57 -6.47 10.14
N VAL A 144 -2.91 -7.73 10.44
CA VAL A 144 -3.58 -8.63 9.51
C VAL A 144 -5.08 -8.32 9.49
N LEU A 145 -5.58 -7.89 8.33
CA LEU A 145 -6.99 -7.61 8.09
C LEU A 145 -7.56 -8.70 7.16
N ASP A 146 -8.63 -9.36 7.61
CA ASP A 146 -9.32 -10.39 6.84
C ASP A 146 -10.69 -9.87 6.38
N ASN A 147 -10.90 -9.80 5.07
CA ASN A 147 -12.16 -9.35 4.50
C ASN A 147 -13.32 -10.25 4.90
N GLU A 148 -13.13 -11.57 4.96
CA GLU A 148 -14.18 -12.51 5.36
C GLU A 148 -14.64 -12.25 6.80
N ALA A 149 -13.70 -12.03 7.71
CA ALA A 149 -14.01 -11.66 9.10
C ALA A 149 -14.79 -10.34 9.18
N LEU A 150 -14.42 -9.34 8.36
CA LEU A 150 -15.14 -8.06 8.30
C LEU A 150 -16.57 -8.24 7.76
N TYR A 151 -16.75 -9.02 6.68
CA TYR A 151 -18.09 -9.36 6.16
C TYR A 151 -18.96 -10.04 7.21
N ASP A 152 -18.37 -10.99 7.93
CA ASP A 152 -19.03 -11.73 9.01
C ASP A 152 -19.48 -10.82 10.16
N ILE A 153 -18.70 -9.79 10.49
CA ILE A 153 -19.07 -8.79 11.51
C ILE A 153 -20.20 -7.90 11.01
N CYS A 154 -20.12 -7.42 9.76
CA CYS A 154 -21.15 -6.60 9.14
C CYS A 154 -22.51 -7.33 9.15
N PHE A 155 -22.53 -8.58 8.73
CA PHE A 155 -23.76 -9.36 8.66
C PHE A 155 -24.31 -9.70 10.05
N ARG A 156 -23.47 -10.20 10.95
CA ARG A 156 -23.93 -10.69 12.27
C ARG A 156 -24.23 -9.57 13.26
N THR A 157 -23.39 -8.54 13.29
CA THR A 157 -23.46 -7.49 14.32
C THR A 157 -24.21 -6.26 13.82
N LEU A 158 -23.84 -5.76 12.63
CA LEU A 158 -24.43 -4.54 12.07
C LEU A 158 -25.75 -4.80 11.32
N LYS A 159 -26.03 -6.07 10.99
CA LYS A 159 -27.21 -6.50 10.20
C LYS A 159 -27.29 -5.79 8.85
N LEU A 160 -26.13 -5.59 8.22
CA LEU A 160 -25.98 -5.08 6.87
C LEU A 160 -25.88 -6.22 5.85
#